data_AF-A0A317Z5U1-F1
#
_entry.id   AF-A0A317Z5U1-F1
#
_cell.length_a   1.000
_cell.length_b   1.000
_cell.length_c   1.000
_cell.angle_alpha   90.00
_cell.angle_beta   90.00
_cell.angle_gamma   90.00
#
_symmetry.space_group_name_H-M   'P 1'
#
loop_
_entity.id
_entity.type
_entity.pdbx_description
1 polymer ?
#
loop_
_entity_poly.entity_id
_entity_poly.type
_entity_poly.pdbx_seq_one_letter_code
_entity_poly.pdbx_strand_id
1 'polypeptide(L)'
;MKINVLDFGAKGQNRLLDTWGIQRALNQAQKGPITVYIPSGTYHIAKALKIYEGTTLILDPDAQMLRTGKDALLKNGTSLKRYYGYNGNSHIVTVIA
;
A
#
# COMPACT_ATOMS: atom_id res chain seq x y z
N MET A 1 8.45 -8.83 9.55
CA MET A 1 8.12 -7.71 10.47
C MET A 1 6.74 -7.17 10.11
N LYS A 2 5.78 -7.15 11.05
CA LYS A 2 4.42 -6.62 10.82
C LYS A 2 4.36 -5.15 11.29
N ILE A 3 3.85 -4.26 10.44
CA ILE A 3 3.72 -2.84 10.74
C ILE A 3 2.30 -2.34 10.44
N ASN A 4 1.78 -1.45 11.26
CA ASN A 4 0.44 -0.88 11.10
C ASN A 4 0.53 0.48 10.40
N VAL A 5 -0.28 0.73 9.37
CA VAL A 5 -0.28 2.00 8.62
C VAL A 5 -0.62 3.22 9.47
N LEU A 6 -1.32 3.04 10.60
CA LEU A 6 -1.62 4.11 11.55
C LEU A 6 -0.34 4.67 12.19
N ASP A 7 0.65 3.82 12.45
CA ASP A 7 1.95 4.24 13.00
C ASP A 7 2.75 5.12 12.01
N PHE A 8 2.36 5.11 10.73
CA PHE A 8 2.98 5.91 9.67
C PHE A 8 2.17 7.16 9.32
N GLY A 9 1.05 7.39 10.00
CA GLY A 9 0.23 8.59 9.90
C GLY A 9 -1.03 8.45 9.05
N ALA A 10 -1.44 7.23 8.67
CA ALA A 10 -2.78 7.02 8.13
C ALA A 10 -3.83 7.30 9.22
N LYS A 11 -4.99 7.86 8.87
CA LYS A 11 -6.02 8.24 9.83
C LYS A 11 -7.41 7.69 9.52
N GLY A 12 -7.64 7.29 8.28
CA GLY A 12 -8.98 7.04 7.77
C GLY A 12 -9.68 8.33 7.38
N GLN A 13 -10.47 8.25 6.32
CA GLN A 13 -11.27 9.31 5.70
C GLN A 13 -10.47 10.58 5.34
N ASN A 14 -9.12 10.52 5.34
CA ASN A 14 -8.27 11.66 5.09
C ASN A 14 -7.39 11.43 3.86
N ARG A 15 -7.77 12.11 2.77
CA ARG A 15 -7.16 11.93 1.45
C ARG A 15 -5.63 12.04 1.43
N LEU A 16 -5.05 13.02 2.11
CA LEU A 16 -3.59 13.24 2.08
C LEU A 16 -2.86 12.35 3.09
N LEU A 17 -3.35 12.28 4.32
CA LEU A 17 -2.70 11.53 5.39
C LEU A 17 -2.76 10.03 5.15
N ASP A 18 -3.86 9.51 4.62
CA ASP A 18 -3.98 8.08 4.28
C ASP A 18 -3.02 7.71 3.15
N THR A 19 -2.98 8.51 2.09
CA THR A 19 -2.06 8.29 0.97
C THR A 19 -0.60 8.32 1.44
N TRP A 20 -0.21 9.30 2.25
CA TRP A 20 1.17 9.42 2.72
C TRP A 20 1.53 8.37 3.77
N GLY A 21 0.63 8.08 4.71
CA GLY A 21 0.86 7.11 5.77
C GLY A 21 1.02 5.70 5.22
N ILE A 22 0.12 5.29 4.33
CA ILE A 22 0.20 3.97 3.69
C ILE A 22 1.45 3.89 2.80
N GLN A 23 1.78 4.94 2.03
CA GLN A 23 3.01 4.93 1.23
C GLN A 23 4.28 4.84 2.10
N ARG A 24 4.31 5.52 3.25
CA ARG A 24 5.44 5.45 4.19
C ARG A 24 5.62 4.05 4.77
N ALA A 25 4.52 3.37 5.11
CA ALA A 25 4.57 1.97 5.55
C ALA A 25 5.13 1.07 4.44
N LEU A 26 4.60 1.18 3.21
CA LEU A 26 5.07 0.43 2.04
C LEU A 26 6.56 0.70 1.73
N ASN A 27 7.06 1.93 1.96
CA ASN A 27 8.47 2.25 1.73
C ASN A 27 9.42 1.48 2.65
N GLN A 28 8.96 0.94 3.79
CA GLN A 28 9.84 0.15 4.67
C GLN A 28 10.28 -1.16 4.02
N ALA A 29 9.57 -1.65 3.00
CA ALA A 29 9.94 -2.85 2.24
C ALA A 29 11.27 -2.70 1.50
N GLN A 30 11.71 -1.46 1.23
CA GLN A 30 13.02 -1.20 0.62
C GLN A 30 14.19 -1.60 1.53
N LYS A 31 13.96 -1.77 2.83
CA LYS A 31 14.96 -2.19 3.81
C LYS A 31 14.97 -3.71 4.03
N GLY A 32 14.01 -4.44 3.46
CA GLY A 32 13.83 -5.87 3.63
C GLY A 32 12.35 -6.27 3.67
N PRO A 33 12.04 -7.57 3.71
CA PRO A 33 10.66 -8.06 3.65
C PRO A 33 9.81 -7.61 4.85
N ILE A 34 8.62 -7.10 4.58
CA ILE A 34 7.68 -6.59 5.58
C ILE A 34 6.25 -7.06 5.33
N THR A 35 5.44 -7.02 6.38
CA THR A 35 4.00 -7.19 6.33
C THR A 35 3.35 -5.87 6.74
N VAL A 36 2.66 -5.21 5.82
CA VAL A 36 1.88 -3.99 6.07
C VAL A 36 0.45 -4.39 6.41
N TYR A 37 -0.04 -3.97 7.57
CA TYR A 37 -1.41 -4.19 8.02
C TYR A 37 -2.21 -2.90 7.96
N ILE A 38 -3.38 -2.97 7.30
CA ILE A 38 -4.37 -1.90 7.24
C ILE A 38 -5.52 -2.30 8.17
N PRO A 39 -5.69 -1.63 9.33
CA PRO A 39 -6.80 -1.90 10.24
C PRO A 39 -8.12 -1.39 9.65
N SER A 40 -9.23 -1.81 10.23
CA SER A 40 -10.59 -1.43 9.80
C SER A 40 -10.75 0.08 9.59
N GLY A 41 -11.59 0.43 8.62
CA GLY A 41 -11.87 1.82 8.26
C GLY A 41 -11.68 2.13 6.78
N THR A 42 -12.11 3.31 6.38
CA THR A 42 -12.06 3.76 4.98
C THR A 42 -10.86 4.67 4.76
N TYR A 43 -9.94 4.31 3.87
CA TYR A 43 -8.73 5.07 3.56
C TYR A 43 -8.82 5.70 2.18
N HIS A 44 -8.68 7.02 2.11
CA HIS A 44 -8.81 7.78 0.87
C HIS A 44 -7.47 7.87 0.13
N ILE A 45 -7.34 7.14 -0.99
CA ILE A 45 -6.11 7.11 -1.78
C ILE A 45 -6.17 8.14 -2.91
N ALA A 46 -5.45 9.24 -2.71
CA ALA A 46 -5.39 10.40 -3.60
C ALA A 46 -4.46 10.20 -4.80
N LYS A 47 -3.43 9.36 -4.63
CA LYS A 47 -2.39 9.08 -5.60
C LYS A 47 -2.01 7.61 -5.53
N ALA A 48 -1.62 7.04 -6.67
CA ALA A 48 -1.20 5.66 -6.73
C ALA A 48 -0.11 5.33 -5.71
N LEU A 49 -0.38 4.32 -4.89
CA LEU A 49 0.56 3.76 -3.93
C LEU A 49 1.53 2.82 -4.64
N LYS A 50 2.81 2.92 -4.33
CA LYS A 50 3.86 2.05 -4.88
C LYS A 50 4.11 0.91 -3.92
N ILE A 51 3.97 -0.32 -4.41
CA ILE A 51 4.34 -1.54 -3.70
C ILE A 51 5.72 -1.99 -4.17
N TYR A 52 6.54 -2.49 -3.24
CA TYR A 52 7.90 -2.97 -3.48
C TYR A 52 7.98 -4.49 -3.27
N GLU A 53 9.02 -5.10 -3.80
CA GLU A 53 9.33 -6.51 -3.58
C GLU A 53 9.44 -6.84 -2.08
N GLY A 54 9.00 -8.03 -1.68
CA GLY A 54 9.01 -8.46 -0.28
C GLY A 54 7.93 -7.81 0.60
N THR A 55 6.90 -7.20 0.00
CA THR A 55 5.76 -6.64 0.75
C THR A 55 4.59 -7.62 0.79
N THR A 56 4.16 -8.01 1.98
CA THR A 56 2.86 -8.63 2.22
C THR A 56 1.87 -7.55 2.68
N LEU A 57 0.75 -7.37 1.99
CA LEU A 57 -0.28 -6.41 2.38
C LEU A 57 -1.49 -7.16 2.94
N ILE A 58 -1.82 -6.92 4.21
CA ILE A 58 -2.96 -7.53 4.90
C ILE A 58 -3.97 -6.43 5.21
N LEU A 59 -5.21 -6.64 4.79
CA LEU A 59 -6.33 -5.76 5.10
C LEU A 59 -7.22 -6.47 6.11
N ASP A 60 -7.67 -5.72 7.10
CA ASP A 60 -8.80 -6.10 7.93
C ASP A 60 -10.07 -6.27 7.08
N PRO A 61 -11.02 -7.17 7.42
CA PRO A 61 -12.25 -7.38 6.64
C PRO A 61 -13.06 -6.10 6.43
N ASP A 62 -13.03 -5.20 7.41
CA ASP A 62 -13.75 -3.93 7.38
C ASP A 62 -12.90 -2.77 6.85
N ALA A 63 -11.69 -3.04 6.35
CA ALA A 63 -10.85 -2.03 5.72
C ALA A 63 -11.27 -1.79 4.26
N GLN A 64 -11.51 -0.53 3.92
CA GLN A 64 -11.83 -0.10 2.56
C GLN A 64 -10.76 0.85 2.05
N MET A 65 -10.11 0.52 0.95
CA MET A 65 -9.24 1.46 0.23
C MET A 65 -10.03 2.11 -0.89
N LEU A 66 -10.45 3.36 -0.70
CA LEU A 66 -11.19 4.09 -1.71
C LEU A 66 -10.24 4.94 -2.54
N ARG A 67 -10.17 4.63 -3.85
CA ARG A 67 -9.50 5.51 -4.80
C ARG A 67 -10.28 6.81 -4.95
N THR A 68 -9.66 7.92 -4.57
CA THR A 68 -10.21 9.27 -4.73
C THR A 68 -9.45 10.12 -5.75
N GLY A 69 -8.30 9.63 -6.24
CA GLY A 69 -7.53 10.23 -7.32
C GLY A 69 -7.85 9.68 -8.71
N LYS A 70 -7.33 10.34 -9.75
CA LYS A 70 -7.45 9.93 -11.16
C LYS A 70 -6.52 8.76 -11.56
N ASP A 71 -5.61 8.38 -10.66
CA ASP A 71 -4.54 7.40 -10.89
C ASP A 71 -4.98 5.95 -10.60
N ALA A 72 -4.10 4.96 -10.76
CA ALA A 72 -4.34 3.62 -10.21
C ALA A 72 -4.32 3.62 -8.67
N LEU A 73 -4.90 2.61 -8.01
CA LEU A 73 -4.89 2.49 -6.54
C LEU A 73 -3.52 2.00 -6.03
N LEU A 74 -3.02 0.92 -6.63
CA LEU A 74 -1.70 0.35 -6.39
C LEU A 74 -0.93 0.28 -7.72
N LYS A 75 0.37 0.58 -7.68
CA LYS A 75 1.31 0.42 -8.78
C LYS A 75 2.44 -0.50 -8.33
N ASN A 76 2.58 -1.60 -9.05
CA ASN A 76 3.67 -2.53 -8.88
C ASN A 76 4.84 -2.11 -9.79
N GLY A 77 5.57 -1.07 -9.38
CA GLY A 77 6.70 -0.55 -10.13
C GLY A 77 6.91 0.96 -9.95
N THR A 78 8.17 1.39 -10.01
CA THR A 78 8.52 2.81 -10.10
C THR A 78 8.51 3.25 -11.57
N SER A 79 8.11 4.50 -11.84
CA SER A 79 8.08 5.06 -13.21
C SER A 79 9.44 5.14 -13.92
N LEU A 80 10.54 4.84 -13.20
CA LEU A 80 11.92 4.84 -13.71
C LEU A 80 12.34 3.48 -14.30
N LYS A 81 11.57 2.41 -14.11
CA LYS A 81 11.83 1.10 -14.72
C LYS A 81 10.65 0.70 -15.61
N ARG A 82 10.94 0.31 -16.85
CA ARG A 82 9.95 -0.29 -17.75
C ARG A 82 9.79 -1.75 -17.35
N TYR A 83 8.63 -2.09 -16.79
CA TYR A 83 8.28 -3.47 -16.48
C TYR A 83 7.41 -4.00 -17.62
N TYR A 84 7.86 -5.07 -18.30
CA TYR A 84 7.12 -5.76 -19.35
C TYR A 84 6.57 -7.10 -18.81
N GLY A 85 5.32 -7.43 -19.13
CA GLY A 85 4.67 -8.69 -18.74
C GLY A 85 4.31 -8.78 -17.25
N TYR A 86 4.34 -9.99 -16.68
CA TYR A 86 4.15 -10.25 -15.25
C TYR A 86 5.43 -10.02 -14.40
N ASN A 87 6.43 -9.29 -14.93
CA ASN A 87 7.72 -9.06 -14.28
C ASN A 87 7.78 -7.78 -13.41
N GLY A 88 6.63 -7.25 -12.98
CA GLY A 88 6.59 -6.33 -11.84
C GLY A 88 7.05 -7.03 -10.56
N ASN A 89 7.25 -6.30 -9.44
CA ASN A 89 7.68 -6.90 -8.18
C ASN A 89 6.82 -8.14 -7.87
N SER A 90 7.45 -9.31 -7.90
CA SER A 90 6.77 -10.59 -7.69
C SER A 90 6.45 -10.75 -6.20
N HIS A 91 5.47 -11.60 -5.87
CA HIS A 91 4.96 -11.89 -4.50
C HIS A 91 4.05 -10.84 -3.85
N ILE A 92 3.07 -10.31 -4.60
CA ILE A 92 1.95 -9.59 -3.96
C ILE A 92 0.90 -10.62 -3.57
N VAL A 93 0.83 -10.96 -2.28
CA VAL A 93 -0.26 -11.77 -1.73
C VAL A 93 -1.22 -10.82 -1.02
N THR A 94 -2.45 -10.74 -1.52
CA THR A 94 -3.55 -10.04 -0.86
C THR A 94 -4.38 -11.09 -0.12
N VAL A 95 -4.42 -11.03 1.21
CA VAL A 95 -5.28 -11.88 2.03
C VAL A 95 -6.25 -10.97 2.78
N ILE A 96 -7.54 -11.26 2.63
CA ILE A 96 -8.59 -10.76 3.51
C ILE A 96 -8.63 -11.79 4.64
N ALA A 97 -8.29 -11.37 5.87
CA ALA A 97 -8.20 -12.25 7.04
C ALA A 97 -9.37 -12.01 7.98
#